data_AF-A0A822HEK0-F1
#
_entry.id   AF-A0A822HEK0-F1
#
_cell.length_a   1.000
_cell.length_b   1.000
_cell.length_c   1.000
_cell.angle_alpha   90.00
_cell.angle_beta   90.00
_cell.angle_gamma   90.00
#
_symmetry.space_group_name_H-M   'P 1'
#
loop_
_entity.id
_entity.type
_entity.pdbx_description
1 polymer ?
#
loop_
_entity_poly.entity_id
_entity_poly.type
_entity_poly.pdbx_seq_one_letter_code
_entity_poly.pdbx_strand_id
1 'polypeptide(L)'
;MLYVLLKNKLSSHKSTILFYVVISLCFLYISFNSYKNDTVQRINLQKNDPTITAMIEPYTYSLINENNTSITSVYYRHAISRRNSSYPFISGDTFRAFADYIFDETRQDNLESVKYGDIVFVKADMLKKFFLYSYSAIKNPFILISHNSDASAPLEY
;
A
#
# COMPACT_ATOMS: atom_id res chain seq x y z
N MET A 1 20.15 -4.83 62.27
CA MET A 1 18.90 -4.43 61.58
C MET A 1 19.16 -3.50 60.39
N LEU A 2 20.00 -2.46 60.51
CA LEU A 2 20.29 -1.48 59.44
C LEU A 2 20.90 -2.09 58.15
N TYR A 3 21.77 -3.09 58.27
CA TYR A 3 22.43 -3.76 57.14
C TYR A 3 21.47 -4.50 56.20
N VAL A 4 20.41 -5.11 56.75
CA VAL A 4 19.39 -5.84 55.98
C VAL A 4 18.53 -4.87 55.16
N LEU A 5 18.19 -3.71 55.74
CA LEU A 5 17.45 -2.66 55.04
C LEU A 5 18.28 -2.01 53.91
N LEU A 6 19.57 -1.78 54.12
CA LEU A 6 20.49 -1.29 53.10
C LEU A 6 20.65 -2.29 51.94
N LYS A 7 20.76 -3.59 52.23
CA LYS A 7 20.90 -4.64 51.20
C LYS A 7 19.65 -4.77 50.33
N ASN A 8 18.46 -4.68 50.91
CA ASN A 8 17.19 -4.71 50.16
C ASN A 8 16.97 -3.45 49.33
N LYS A 9 17.35 -2.27 49.84
CA LYS A 9 17.26 -1.00 49.10
C LYS A 9 18.25 -0.94 47.93
N LEU A 10 19.48 -1.46 48.11
CA LEU A 10 20.45 -1.59 47.00
C LEU A 10 19.99 -2.62 45.94
N SER A 11 19.34 -3.70 46.34
CA SER A 11 18.79 -4.70 45.42
C SER A 11 17.70 -4.11 44.52
N SER A 12 16.78 -3.34 45.09
CA SER A 12 15.72 -2.64 44.36
C SER A 12 16.25 -1.57 43.39
N HIS A 13 17.36 -0.91 43.73
CA HIS A 13 17.96 0.08 42.85
C HIS A 13 18.61 -0.57 41.62
N LYS A 14 19.21 -1.76 41.79
CA LYS A 14 19.80 -2.53 40.70
C LYS A 14 18.74 -3.07 39.72
N SER A 15 17.59 -3.52 40.22
CA SER A 15 16.50 -4.00 39.33
C SER A 15 15.89 -2.87 38.51
N THR A 16 15.75 -1.68 39.11
CA THR A 16 15.27 -0.48 38.42
C THR A 16 16.23 -0.05 37.31
N ILE A 17 17.54 -0.02 37.57
CA ILE A 17 18.54 0.31 36.55
C ILE A 17 18.53 -0.72 35.41
N LEU A 18 18.45 -2.03 35.73
CA LEU A 18 18.39 -3.09 34.72
C LEU A 18 17.16 -2.95 33.81
N PHE A 19 16.00 -2.59 34.38
CA PHE A 19 14.77 -2.36 33.63
C PHE A 19 14.91 -1.23 32.59
N TYR A 20 15.49 -0.08 32.99
CA TYR A 20 15.73 1.03 32.06
C TYR A 20 16.75 0.69 30.97
N VAL A 21 17.78 -0.10 31.29
CA VAL A 21 18.75 -0.58 30.29
C VAL A 21 18.06 -1.46 29.24
N VAL A 22 17.17 -2.38 29.65
CA VAL A 22 16.42 -3.24 28.71
C VAL A 22 15.51 -2.41 27.81
N ILE A 23 14.78 -1.44 28.37
CA ILE A 23 13.92 -0.54 27.57
C ILE A 23 14.76 0.25 26.56
N SER A 24 15.90 0.80 26.98
CA SER A 24 16.80 1.56 26.11
C SER A 24 17.32 0.72 24.95
N LEU A 25 17.71 -0.54 25.21
CA LEU A 25 18.15 -1.48 24.17
C LEU A 25 17.02 -1.83 23.19
N CYS A 26 15.79 -2.01 23.67
CA CYS A 26 14.63 -2.23 22.80
C CYS A 26 14.36 -1.03 21.88
N PHE A 27 14.42 0.20 22.40
CA PHE A 27 14.27 1.41 21.59
C PHE A 27 15.37 1.53 20.53
N LEU A 28 16.62 1.22 20.89
CA LEU A 28 17.76 1.25 19.98
C LEU A 28 17.61 0.20 18.86
N TYR A 29 17.12 -1.00 19.20
CA TYR A 29 16.84 -2.06 18.23
C TYR A 29 15.74 -1.67 17.23
N ILE A 30 14.62 -1.11 17.72
CA ILE A 30 13.52 -0.62 16.86
C ILE A 30 14.03 0.48 15.93
N SER A 31 14.80 1.44 16.47
CA SER A 31 15.33 2.58 15.70
C SER A 31 16.30 2.12 14.60
N PHE A 32 17.15 1.13 14.90
CA PHE A 32 18.10 0.58 13.93
C PHE A 32 17.39 -0.18 12.80
N ASN A 33 16.32 -0.92 13.11
CA ASN A 33 15.53 -1.62 12.10
C ASN A 33 14.70 -0.65 11.24
N SER A 34 14.15 0.43 11.81
CA SER A 34 13.50 1.49 11.01
C SER A 34 14.49 2.19 10.08
N TYR A 35 15.72 2.47 10.53
CA TYR A 35 16.75 3.13 9.70
C TYR A 35 17.20 2.27 8.51
N LYS A 36 17.27 0.94 8.68
CA LYS A 36 17.54 0.02 7.55
C LYS A 36 16.46 0.04 6.48
N ASN A 37 15.21 0.36 6.83
CA ASN A 37 14.13 0.46 5.85
C ASN A 37 14.17 1.77 5.05
N ASP A 38 14.65 2.88 5.65
CA ASP A 38 14.73 4.17 4.97
C ASP A 38 15.94 4.32 4.02
N THR A 39 16.99 3.50 4.19
CA THR A 39 18.19 3.57 3.34
C THR A 39 18.01 2.94 1.96
N VAL A 40 16.86 2.33 1.67
CA VAL A 40 16.58 1.68 0.37
C VAL A 40 16.02 2.64 -0.70
N GLN A 41 15.69 3.91 -0.40
CA GLN A 41 15.23 4.83 -1.44
C GLN A 41 15.76 6.26 -1.29
N ARG A 42 17.01 6.47 -1.69
CA ARG A 42 17.44 7.73 -2.35
C ARG A 42 18.44 7.42 -3.45
N ILE A 43 17.97 6.79 -4.53
CA ILE A 43 18.72 6.79 -5.79
C ILE A 43 18.53 8.16 -6.42
N ASN A 44 19.65 8.87 -6.58
CA ASN A 44 19.76 10.19 -7.18
C ASN A 44 19.08 10.24 -8.55
N LEU A 45 18.08 11.12 -8.70
CA LEU A 45 17.65 11.62 -10.02
C LEU A 45 18.72 12.60 -10.52
N GLN A 46 19.77 12.05 -11.13
CA GLN A 46 20.72 12.84 -11.90
C GLN A 46 20.08 13.15 -13.26
N LYS A 47 19.81 14.44 -13.44
CA LYS A 47 19.31 15.14 -14.62
C LYS A 47 20.08 14.75 -15.89
N ASN A 48 19.40 14.10 -16.85
CA ASN A 48 19.90 13.92 -18.22
C ASN A 48 18.92 14.53 -19.25
N ASP A 49 19.46 15.51 -19.98
CA ASP A 49 19.20 16.01 -21.35
C ASP A 49 17.77 16.05 -21.97
N PRO A 50 17.28 17.23 -22.44
CA PRO A 50 15.91 17.38 -22.95
C PRO A 50 15.74 17.19 -24.48
N THR A 51 16.55 16.38 -25.16
CA THR A 51 16.56 16.33 -26.64
C THR A 51 16.01 15.06 -27.30
N ILE A 52 15.41 14.12 -26.57
CA ILE A 52 14.82 12.90 -27.18
C ILE A 52 13.29 12.95 -27.09
N THR A 53 12.69 13.76 -27.98
CA THR A 53 11.27 13.71 -28.31
C THR A 53 11.10 12.83 -29.55
N ALA A 54 11.13 11.52 -29.38
CA ALA A 54 10.67 10.57 -30.40
C ALA A 54 10.27 9.25 -29.72
N MET A 55 8.96 8.94 -29.79
CA MET A 55 8.32 7.66 -29.52
C MET A 55 9.04 6.73 -28.55
N ILE A 56 8.82 6.92 -27.26
CA ILE A 56 9.23 5.95 -26.26
C ILE A 56 8.11 4.92 -26.15
N GLU A 57 8.40 3.69 -26.60
CA GLU A 57 7.62 2.51 -26.27
C GLU A 57 7.32 2.49 -24.76
N PRO A 58 6.12 2.03 -24.34
CA PRO A 58 5.69 2.13 -22.96
C PRO A 58 6.79 1.59 -22.05
N TYR A 59 7.37 2.45 -21.23
CA TYR A 59 8.45 2.13 -20.30
C TYR A 59 8.07 0.92 -19.43
N THR A 60 8.39 -0.28 -19.90
CA THR A 60 8.65 -1.43 -19.05
C THR A 60 9.92 -1.10 -18.29
N TYR A 61 9.79 -0.46 -17.13
CA TYR A 61 10.79 -0.59 -16.09
C TYR A 61 10.75 -2.04 -15.59
N SER A 62 11.26 -2.96 -16.40
CA SER A 62 11.62 -4.29 -15.94
C SER A 62 12.92 -4.14 -15.14
N LEU A 63 12.79 -3.79 -13.87
CA LEU A 63 13.82 -4.11 -12.88
C LEU A 63 13.81 -5.63 -12.73
N ILE A 64 14.45 -6.32 -13.68
CA ILE A 64 14.77 -7.74 -13.57
C ILE A 64 15.89 -7.81 -12.54
N ASN A 65 15.50 -7.99 -11.29
CA ASN A 65 16.39 -8.55 -10.30
C ASN A 65 16.09 -10.04 -10.33
N GLU A 66 17.06 -10.85 -10.77
CA GLU A 66 16.89 -12.29 -11.07
C GLU A 66 16.41 -13.15 -9.88
N ASN A 67 16.18 -12.54 -8.70
CA ASN A 67 15.60 -13.19 -7.53
C ASN A 67 14.36 -12.46 -6.93
N ASN A 68 13.73 -11.48 -7.61
CA ASN A 68 12.57 -10.72 -7.08
C ASN A 68 11.41 -10.60 -8.09
N THR A 69 10.58 -11.63 -8.20
CA THR A 69 9.29 -11.59 -8.93
C THR A 69 8.17 -10.80 -8.21
N SER A 70 8.47 -9.92 -7.25
CA SER A 70 7.48 -9.61 -6.20
C SER A 70 7.16 -8.13 -5.95
N ILE A 71 7.89 -7.17 -6.52
CA ILE A 71 7.66 -5.74 -6.17
C ILE A 71 6.87 -5.01 -7.26
N THR A 72 7.26 -5.14 -8.53
CA THR A 72 6.59 -4.44 -9.64
C THR A 72 5.20 -5.00 -9.97
N SER A 73 4.98 -6.30 -9.79
CA SER A 73 3.67 -6.95 -10.03
C SER A 73 2.57 -6.44 -9.10
N VAL A 74 2.92 -6.03 -7.88
CA VAL A 74 1.95 -5.51 -6.88
C VAL A 74 1.39 -4.15 -7.31
N TYR A 75 2.22 -3.28 -7.90
CA TYR A 75 1.84 -1.92 -8.32
C TYR A 75 1.05 -1.88 -9.64
N TYR A 76 1.20 -2.90 -10.48
CA TYR A 76 0.67 -2.93 -11.84
C TYR A 76 -0.26 -4.11 -12.10
N ARG A 77 -0.91 -4.67 -11.07
CA ARG A 77 -1.73 -5.89 -11.17
C ARG A 77 -2.67 -5.87 -12.37
N HIS A 78 -3.24 -4.71 -12.68
CA HIS A 78 -4.18 -4.51 -13.78
C HIS A 78 -3.83 -3.35 -14.72
N ALA A 79 -2.54 -3.04 -14.85
CA ALA A 79 -2.07 -2.04 -15.80
C ALA A 79 -2.22 -2.56 -17.23
N ILE A 80 -2.89 -1.79 -18.07
CA ILE A 80 -2.98 -2.02 -19.51
C ILE A 80 -2.42 -0.80 -20.23
N SER A 81 -1.98 -0.94 -21.48
CA SER A 81 -1.30 0.12 -22.24
C SER A 81 -2.02 1.47 -22.28
N ARG A 82 -3.35 1.49 -22.08
CA ARG A 82 -4.20 2.69 -22.05
C ARG A 82 -4.62 3.16 -20.65
N ARG A 83 -4.37 2.39 -19.59
CA ARG A 83 -4.75 2.66 -18.19
C ARG A 83 -3.63 2.17 -17.26
N ASN A 84 -2.51 2.89 -17.27
CA ASN A 84 -1.37 2.60 -16.43
C ASN A 84 -1.52 3.28 -15.06
N SER A 85 -1.02 2.62 -14.02
CA SER A 85 -0.89 3.23 -12.69
C SER A 85 0.01 4.46 -12.76
N SER A 86 -0.35 5.53 -12.04
CA SER A 86 0.48 6.73 -11.88
C SER A 86 1.33 6.69 -10.61
N TYR A 87 1.58 5.50 -10.05
CA TYR A 87 2.42 5.35 -8.86
C TYR A 87 3.75 6.12 -9.00
N PRO A 88 4.21 6.88 -7.98
CA PRO A 88 3.72 6.89 -6.59
C PRO A 88 2.55 7.85 -6.31
N PHE A 89 1.93 8.45 -7.33
CA PHE A 89 0.83 9.38 -7.12
C PHE A 89 -0.50 8.69 -6.86
N ILE A 90 -1.31 9.31 -5.99
CA ILE A 90 -2.69 8.91 -5.74
C ILE A 90 -3.54 9.40 -6.92
N SER A 91 -4.04 8.47 -7.73
CA SER A 91 -4.93 8.74 -8.85
C SER A 91 -5.97 7.62 -9.00
N GLY A 92 -7.04 7.87 -9.76
CA GLY A 92 -8.05 6.86 -10.05
C GLY A 92 -7.47 5.63 -10.75
N ASP A 93 -6.54 5.82 -11.68
CA ASP A 93 -5.87 4.71 -12.37
C ASP A 93 -4.90 3.95 -11.44
N THR A 94 -4.23 4.64 -10.52
CA THR A 94 -3.45 3.98 -9.47
C THR A 94 -4.34 3.09 -8.59
N PHE A 95 -5.47 3.61 -8.09
CA PHE A 95 -6.41 2.81 -7.30
C PHE A 95 -7.00 1.63 -8.08
N ARG A 96 -7.35 1.84 -9.34
CA ARG A 96 -7.82 0.79 -10.25
C ARG A 96 -6.78 -0.33 -10.39
N ALA A 97 -5.52 0.03 -10.56
CA ALA A 97 -4.44 -0.95 -10.73
C ALA A 97 -4.18 -1.78 -9.46
N PHE A 98 -4.47 -1.24 -8.28
CA PHE A 98 -4.31 -1.92 -6.99
C PHE A 98 -5.49 -2.80 -6.58
N ALA A 99 -6.67 -2.62 -7.17
CA ALA A 99 -7.87 -3.35 -6.79
C ALA A 99 -7.79 -4.84 -7.13
N ASP A 100 -8.46 -5.68 -6.35
CA ASP A 100 -8.58 -7.11 -6.61
C ASP A 100 -9.65 -7.39 -7.68
N TYR A 101 -10.69 -6.55 -7.73
CA TYR A 101 -11.77 -6.61 -8.71
C TYR A 101 -12.02 -5.24 -9.33
N ILE A 102 -12.33 -5.22 -10.62
CA ILE A 102 -12.60 -4.00 -11.39
C ILE A 102 -13.98 -4.09 -12.03
N PHE A 103 -14.74 -3.00 -11.89
CA PHE A 103 -16.02 -2.78 -12.55
C PHE A 103 -16.04 -1.40 -13.23
N ASP A 104 -15.64 -1.37 -14.50
CA ASP A 104 -15.62 -0.19 -15.37
C ASP A 104 -15.98 -0.54 -16.83
N GLU A 105 -15.77 0.40 -17.77
CA GLU A 105 -16.04 0.16 -19.19
C GLU A 105 -15.10 -0.87 -19.86
N THR A 106 -13.94 -1.13 -19.25
CA THR A 106 -12.89 -1.99 -19.79
C THR A 106 -12.92 -3.40 -19.19
N ARG A 107 -13.42 -3.54 -17.96
CA ARG A 107 -13.42 -4.79 -17.20
C ARG A 107 -14.60 -4.83 -16.23
N GLN A 108 -15.31 -5.96 -16.24
CA GLN A 108 -16.42 -6.24 -15.33
C GLN A 108 -16.18 -7.62 -14.74
N ASP A 109 -15.44 -7.69 -13.64
CA ASP A 109 -15.10 -8.95 -13.00
C ASP A 109 -16.31 -9.67 -12.40
N ASN A 110 -16.20 -10.99 -12.25
CA ASN A 110 -17.15 -11.76 -11.47
C ASN A 110 -16.98 -11.43 -9.98
N LEU A 111 -18.04 -10.88 -9.37
CA LEU A 111 -18.01 -10.43 -7.98
C LEU A 111 -18.52 -11.49 -6.97
N GLU A 112 -18.96 -12.65 -7.43
CA GLU A 112 -19.41 -13.74 -6.55
C GLU A 112 -18.27 -14.31 -5.69
N SER A 113 -17.02 -14.17 -6.14
CA SER A 113 -15.83 -14.69 -5.45
C SER A 113 -15.18 -13.70 -4.50
N VAL A 114 -15.74 -12.49 -4.34
CA VAL A 114 -15.21 -11.44 -3.44
C VAL A 114 -15.14 -11.97 -2.01
N LYS A 115 -13.96 -11.83 -1.39
CA LYS A 115 -13.66 -12.25 -0.02
C LYS A 115 -13.62 -11.06 0.91
N TYR A 116 -13.61 -11.36 2.21
CA TYR A 116 -13.47 -10.34 3.24
C TYR A 116 -12.20 -9.50 3.03
N GLY A 117 -12.37 -8.19 2.90
CA GLY A 117 -11.25 -7.25 2.77
C GLY A 117 -10.71 -7.06 1.35
N ASP A 118 -11.24 -7.78 0.35
CA ASP A 118 -10.88 -7.54 -1.06
C ASP A 118 -11.28 -6.12 -1.47
N ILE A 119 -10.49 -5.53 -2.36
CA ILE A 119 -10.72 -4.19 -2.90
C ILE A 119 -11.48 -4.32 -4.22
N VAL A 120 -12.67 -3.71 -4.27
CA VAL A 120 -13.49 -3.62 -5.47
C VAL A 120 -13.43 -2.18 -5.98
N PHE A 121 -12.83 -1.98 -7.14
CA PHE A 121 -12.83 -0.70 -7.83
C PHE A 121 -14.06 -0.59 -8.73
N VAL A 122 -14.83 0.48 -8.56
CA VAL A 122 -15.98 0.79 -9.40
C VAL A 122 -15.82 2.18 -9.96
N LYS A 123 -15.97 2.34 -11.28
CA LYS A 123 -15.98 3.66 -11.89
C LYS A 123 -17.22 4.44 -11.44
N ALA A 124 -17.07 5.71 -11.10
CA ALA A 124 -18.12 6.49 -10.43
C ALA A 124 -19.42 6.61 -11.25
N ASP A 125 -19.33 6.73 -12.57
CA ASP A 125 -20.48 6.73 -13.50
C ASP A 125 -21.22 5.37 -13.57
N MET A 126 -20.58 4.29 -13.11
CA MET A 126 -21.14 2.95 -13.05
C MET A 126 -21.65 2.55 -11.66
N LEU A 127 -21.52 3.40 -10.64
CA LEU A 127 -21.99 3.10 -9.28
C LEU A 127 -23.47 2.71 -9.24
N LYS A 128 -24.32 3.45 -9.96
CA LYS A 128 -25.75 3.12 -10.06
C LYS A 128 -25.99 1.70 -10.58
N LYS A 129 -25.33 1.35 -11.70
CA LYS A 129 -25.43 0.02 -12.30
C LYS A 129 -24.87 -1.06 -11.37
N PHE A 130 -23.75 -0.78 -10.71
CA PHE A 130 -23.12 -1.68 -9.75
C PHE A 130 -24.07 -2.03 -8.61
N PHE A 131 -24.67 -1.03 -7.94
CA PHE A 131 -25.58 -1.28 -6.82
C PHE A 131 -26.88 -1.96 -7.23
N LEU A 132 -27.39 -1.69 -8.45
CA LEU A 132 -28.61 -2.31 -8.95
C LEU A 132 -28.44 -3.78 -9.34
N TYR A 133 -27.30 -4.16 -9.93
CA TYR A 133 -27.16 -5.46 -10.59
C TYR A 133 -26.03 -6.33 -10.05
N SER A 134 -24.88 -5.75 -9.74
CA SER A 134 -23.67 -6.52 -9.41
C SER A 134 -23.45 -6.68 -7.91
N TYR A 135 -23.90 -5.70 -7.12
CA TYR A 135 -23.71 -5.68 -5.67
C TYR A 135 -24.39 -6.86 -4.96
N SER A 136 -25.56 -7.29 -5.45
CA SER A 136 -26.33 -8.40 -4.89
C SER A 136 -25.59 -9.75 -4.95
N ALA A 137 -24.60 -9.90 -5.83
CA ALA A 137 -23.77 -11.10 -5.94
C ALA A 137 -22.70 -11.19 -4.83
N ILE A 138 -22.38 -10.07 -4.17
CA ILE A 138 -21.31 -9.99 -3.18
C ILE A 138 -21.84 -10.40 -1.81
N LYS A 139 -21.28 -11.49 -1.25
CA LYS A 139 -21.73 -12.05 0.03
C LYS A 139 -20.88 -11.62 1.22
N ASN A 140 -19.67 -11.14 0.98
CA ASN A 140 -18.68 -10.82 2.01
C ASN A 140 -18.43 -9.31 2.08
N PRO A 141 -18.13 -8.74 3.27
CA PRO A 141 -17.71 -7.35 3.39
C PRO A 141 -16.44 -7.06 2.59
N PHE A 142 -16.39 -5.93 1.90
CA PHE A 142 -15.29 -5.57 1.01
C PHE A 142 -15.00 -4.07 1.08
N ILE A 143 -13.87 -3.66 0.52
CA ILE A 143 -13.49 -2.24 0.42
C ILE A 143 -13.90 -1.73 -0.96
N LEU A 144 -14.85 -0.80 -1.01
CA LEU A 144 -15.25 -0.13 -2.24
C LEU A 144 -14.36 1.09 -2.48
N ILE A 145 -13.71 1.16 -3.64
CA ILE A 145 -13.01 2.36 -4.11
C ILE A 145 -13.70 2.86 -5.38
N SER A 146 -14.01 4.15 -5.42
CA SER A 146 -14.56 4.82 -6.60
C SER A 146 -13.95 6.20 -6.72
N HIS A 147 -13.24 6.50 -7.82
CA HIS A 147 -12.92 7.88 -8.23
C HIS A 147 -12.21 7.96 -9.60
N ASN A 148 -12.88 7.61 -10.69
CA ASN A 148 -12.35 7.81 -12.05
C ASN A 148 -13.45 8.33 -12.98
N SER A 149 -14.03 9.47 -12.61
CA SER A 149 -15.02 10.20 -13.39
C SER A 149 -15.23 11.60 -12.79
N ASP A 150 -15.82 12.49 -13.59
CA ASP A 150 -16.32 13.80 -13.13
C ASP A 150 -17.71 13.69 -12.46
N ALA A 151 -18.28 12.49 -12.40
CA ALA A 151 -19.55 12.24 -11.72
C ALA A 151 -19.41 12.44 -10.21
N SER A 152 -20.35 13.19 -9.63
CA SER A 152 -20.43 13.37 -8.17
C SER A 152 -20.77 12.05 -7.47
N ALA A 153 -20.16 11.83 -6.30
CA ALA A 153 -20.52 10.74 -5.40
C ALA A 153 -20.54 11.26 -3.95
N PRO A 154 -21.59 10.96 -3.15
CA PRO A 154 -22.76 10.17 -3.51
C PRO A 154 -23.79 10.96 -4.34
N LEU A 155 -24.40 10.32 -5.33
CA LEU A 155 -25.68 10.73 -5.90
C LEU A 155 -26.77 9.91 -5.20
N GLU A 156 -27.96 10.46 -5.03
CA GLU A 156 -29.11 9.68 -4.55
C GLU A 156 -29.44 8.60 -5.60
N TYR A 157 -29.37 7.33 -5.17
CA TYR A 157 -29.64 6.16 -6.00
C TYR A 157 -30.69 5.27 -5.34
#